data_AF-A0A364UTE1-F1
#
_entry.id   AF-A0A364UTE1-F1
#
_cell.length_a   1.000
_cell.length_b   1.000
_cell.length_c   1.000
_cell.angle_alpha   90.00
_cell.angle_beta   90.00
_cell.angle_gamma   90.00
#
_symmetry.space_group_name_H-M   'P 1'
#
loop_
_entity.id
_entity.type
_entity.pdbx_description
1 polymer ?
#
loop_
_entity_poly.entity_id
_entity_poly.type
_entity_poly.pdbx_seq_one_letter_code
_entity_poly.pdbx_strand_id
1 'polypeptide(L)'
;MYKEKKFKVLSHLYILMIIMLYMGLIIYLLTVNIEKNSYILSLIFSLFFGQSTKNIYSVILNVYVNFSEAIPTEFKKLKRKVNSLVDFIMVVLILIILIKSDVSNYIVILLVMFTTGSLIMGLFVANESKKE
;
A
#
# COMPACT_ATOMS: atom_id res chain seq x y z
N MET A 1 -5.32 -27.71 -3.01
CA MET A 1 -3.89 -27.99 -2.71
C MET A 1 -2.87 -27.36 -3.68
N TYR A 2 -2.76 -27.77 -4.95
CA TYR A 2 -1.69 -27.25 -5.85
C TYR A 2 -1.88 -25.76 -6.25
N LYS A 3 -3.13 -25.34 -6.52
CA LYS A 3 -3.48 -23.94 -6.80
C LYS A 3 -3.24 -23.02 -5.59
N GLU A 4 -3.44 -23.50 -4.36
CA GLU A 4 -3.21 -22.72 -3.13
C GLU A 4 -1.73 -22.49 -2.84
N LYS A 5 -0.88 -23.49 -3.10
CA LYS A 5 0.58 -23.34 -2.93
C LYS A 5 1.14 -22.34 -3.94
N LYS A 6 0.72 -22.41 -5.21
CA LYS A 6 1.06 -21.40 -6.23
C LYS A 6 0.57 -20.00 -5.85
N PHE A 7 -0.66 -19.89 -5.36
CA PHE A 7 -1.23 -18.64 -4.87
C PHE A 7 -0.39 -18.02 -3.75
N LYS A 8 -0.08 -18.78 -2.70
CA LYS A 8 0.75 -18.28 -1.59
C LYS A 8 2.11 -17.80 -2.06
N VAL A 9 2.80 -18.56 -2.92
CA VAL A 9 4.12 -18.17 -3.44
C VAL A 9 4.04 -16.89 -4.27
N LEU A 10 3.06 -16.78 -5.16
CA LEU A 10 2.87 -15.60 -6.01
C LEU A 10 2.58 -14.35 -5.17
N SER A 11 1.75 -14.47 -4.14
CA SER A 11 1.47 -13.38 -3.22
C SER A 11 2.69 -12.94 -2.41
N HIS A 12 3.53 -13.88 -1.95
CA HIS A 12 4.76 -13.53 -1.24
C HIS A 12 5.76 -12.83 -2.16
N LEU A 13 5.93 -13.31 -3.39
CA LEU A 13 6.78 -12.65 -4.40
C LEU A 13 6.28 -11.23 -4.70
N TYR A 14 4.97 -11.06 -4.83
CA TYR A 14 4.37 -9.75 -5.07
C TYR A 14 4.60 -8.77 -3.90
N ILE A 15 4.43 -9.24 -2.66
CA ILE A 15 4.71 -8.44 -1.46
C ILE A 15 6.19 -8.07 -1.40
N LEU A 16 7.10 -9.00 -1.68
CA LEU A 16 8.54 -8.74 -1.71
C LEU A 16 8.90 -7.67 -2.75
N MET A 17 8.35 -7.77 -3.96
CA MET A 17 8.56 -6.81 -5.04
C MET A 17 8.09 -5.40 -4.63
N ILE A 18 6.91 -5.31 -4.00
CA ILE A 18 6.37 -4.08 -3.42
C ILE A 18 7.34 -3.50 -2.38
N ILE A 19 7.80 -4.31 -1.43
CA ILE A 19 8.72 -3.86 -0.38
C ILE A 19 10.01 -3.31 -0.99
N MET A 20 10.59 -4.00 -1.98
CA MET A 20 11.81 -3.55 -2.65
C MET A 20 11.61 -2.23 -3.40
N LEU A 21 10.52 -2.11 -4.16
CA LEU A 21 10.18 -0.88 -4.88
C LEU A 21 10.04 0.30 -3.91
N TYR A 22 9.28 0.11 -2.82
CA TYR A 22 9.01 1.17 -1.86
C TYR A 22 10.24 1.51 -1.00
N MET A 23 11.08 0.54 -0.65
CA MET A 23 12.38 0.80 -0.02
C MET A 23 13.27 1.68 -0.92
N GLY A 24 13.36 1.36 -2.21
CA GLY A 24 14.10 2.18 -3.17
C GLY A 24 13.56 3.60 -3.26
N LEU A 25 12.23 3.76 -3.30
CA LEU A 25 11.57 5.07 -3.30
C LEU A 25 11.85 5.86 -2.03
N ILE A 26 11.81 5.23 -0.85
CA ILE A 26 12.11 5.88 0.42
C ILE A 26 13.57 6.35 0.44
N ILE A 27 14.53 5.51 0.03
CA ILE A 27 15.95 5.88 -0.02
C ILE A 27 16.18 7.05 -0.99
N TYR A 28 15.53 7.00 -2.16
CA TYR A 28 15.57 8.10 -3.13
C TYR A 28 14.99 9.39 -2.54
N LEU A 29 13.83 9.32 -1.89
CA LEU A 29 13.20 10.45 -1.21
C LEU A 29 14.07 11.05 -0.12
N LEU A 30 14.82 10.25 0.63
CA LEU A 30 15.74 10.73 1.66
C LEU A 30 16.94 11.47 1.09
N THR A 31 17.37 11.14 -0.13
CA THR A 31 18.59 11.71 -0.75
C THR A 31 18.30 12.87 -1.70
N VAL A 32 17.12 12.92 -2.33
CA VAL A 32 16.80 13.95 -3.32
C VAL A 32 16.36 15.28 -2.70
N ASN A 33 16.74 16.40 -3.32
CA ASN A 33 16.13 17.70 -3.07
C ASN A 33 14.77 17.77 -3.78
N ILE A 34 13.69 17.76 -3.00
CA ILE A 34 12.31 17.65 -3.49
C ILE A 34 11.90 18.86 -4.32
N GLU A 35 12.35 20.06 -3.97
CA GLU A 35 11.95 21.30 -4.66
C GLU A 35 12.37 21.26 -6.13
N LYS A 36 13.58 20.75 -6.39
CA LYS A 36 14.15 20.68 -7.74
C LYS A 36 13.59 19.52 -8.57
N ASN A 37 13.08 18.47 -7.92
CA ASN A 37 12.63 17.22 -8.53
C ASN A 37 11.13 16.94 -8.35
N SER A 38 10.34 17.97 -7.99
CA SER A 38 8.92 17.84 -7.63
C SER A 38 8.08 17.16 -8.73
N TYR A 39 8.33 17.49 -10.00
CA TYR A 39 7.65 16.88 -11.15
C TYR A 39 7.94 15.39 -11.29
N ILE A 40 9.21 14.98 -11.14
CA ILE A 40 9.63 13.57 -11.26
C ILE A 40 9.04 12.76 -10.10
N LEU A 41 9.03 13.34 -8.89
CA LEU A 41 8.38 12.77 -7.72
C LEU A 41 6.87 12.59 -7.95
N SER A 42 6.15 13.64 -8.37
CA SER A 42 4.72 13.54 -8.69
C SER A 42 4.42 12.50 -9.76
N LEU A 43 5.26 12.36 -10.79
CA LEU A 43 5.11 11.35 -11.85
C LEU A 43 5.26 9.94 -11.29
N ILE A 44 6.35 9.68 -10.56
CA ILE A 44 6.61 8.39 -9.91
C ILE A 44 5.46 8.03 -8.95
N PHE A 45 5.01 8.99 -8.13
CA PHE A 45 3.86 8.75 -7.25
C PHE A 45 2.60 8.43 -8.05
N SER A 46 2.23 9.24 -9.04
CA SER A 46 1.02 9.04 -9.83
C SER A 46 0.96 7.66 -10.51
N LEU A 47 2.09 7.13 -10.97
CA LEU A 47 2.17 5.84 -11.67
C LEU A 47 2.10 4.64 -10.71
N PHE A 48 2.64 4.77 -9.50
CA PHE A 48 2.69 3.68 -8.50
C PHE A 48 1.68 3.84 -7.35
N PHE A 49 0.70 4.74 -7.52
CA PHE A 49 -0.28 5.04 -6.46
C PHE A 49 -1.14 3.82 -6.14
N GLY A 50 -1.39 3.62 -4.84
CA GLY A 50 -1.84 2.35 -4.26
C GLY A 50 -2.97 1.62 -4.98
N GLN A 51 -3.88 2.31 -5.68
CA GLN A 51 -4.91 1.65 -6.47
C GLN A 51 -4.35 0.88 -7.69
N SER A 52 -3.39 1.43 -8.41
CA SER A 52 -2.72 0.75 -9.54
C SER A 52 -2.03 -0.52 -9.05
N THR A 53 -1.30 -0.43 -7.93
CA THR A 53 -0.64 -1.59 -7.30
C THR A 53 -1.64 -2.63 -6.81
N LYS A 54 -2.79 -2.24 -6.24
CA LYS A 54 -3.86 -3.18 -5.87
C LYS A 54 -4.53 -3.83 -7.09
N ASN A 55 -4.65 -3.08 -8.18
CA ASN A 55 -5.24 -3.55 -9.43
C ASN A 55 -4.31 -4.55 -10.12
N ILE A 56 -3.01 -4.26 -10.23
CA ILE A 56 -2.00 -5.18 -10.78
C ILE A 56 -2.02 -6.49 -10.00
N TYR A 57 -2.07 -6.44 -8.66
CA TYR A 57 -2.20 -7.63 -7.84
C TYR A 57 -3.47 -8.44 -8.18
N SER A 58 -4.60 -7.74 -8.31
CA SER A 58 -5.87 -8.38 -8.66
C SER A 58 -5.83 -9.03 -10.06
N VAL A 59 -5.20 -8.38 -11.04
CA VAL A 59 -5.03 -8.91 -12.41
C VAL A 59 -4.13 -10.13 -12.41
N ILE A 60 -2.96 -10.06 -11.78
CA ILE A 60 -2.02 -11.18 -11.65
C ILE A 60 -2.74 -12.38 -11.04
N LEU A 61 -3.50 -12.15 -9.97
CA LEU A 61 -4.23 -13.20 -9.30
C LEU A 61 -5.36 -13.80 -10.14
N ASN A 62 -6.14 -12.97 -10.84
CA ASN A 62 -7.22 -13.44 -11.70
C ASN A 62 -6.68 -14.26 -12.88
N VAL A 63 -5.62 -13.78 -13.54
CA VAL A 63 -5.03 -14.44 -14.71
C VAL A 63 -4.31 -15.73 -14.32
N TYR A 64 -3.53 -15.72 -13.23
CA TYR A 64 -2.61 -16.81 -12.91
C TYR A 64 -3.26 -17.95 -12.10
N VAL A 65 -4.27 -17.64 -11.28
CA VAL A 65 -4.96 -18.66 -10.48
C VAL A 65 -6.22 -19.19 -11.18
N ASN A 66 -6.79 -18.37 -12.09
CA ASN A 66 -7.95 -18.68 -12.95
C ASN A 66 -8.99 -19.55 -12.22
N PHE A 67 -9.69 -18.93 -11.27
CA PHE A 67 -10.71 -19.61 -10.47
C PHE A 67 -11.90 -19.95 -11.38
N SER A 68 -12.21 -21.24 -11.51
CA SER A 68 -13.37 -21.75 -12.25
C SER A 68 -14.69 -21.60 -11.48
N GLU A 69 -14.62 -21.27 -10.19
CA GLU A 69 -15.73 -21.17 -9.23
C GLU A 69 -15.57 -19.92 -8.34
N ALA A 70 -16.46 -19.75 -7.36
CA ALA A 70 -16.42 -18.67 -6.40
C ALA A 70 -15.04 -18.55 -5.69
N ILE A 71 -14.53 -17.32 -5.61
CA ILE A 71 -13.22 -17.00 -5.04
C ILE A 71 -13.13 -17.48 -3.58
N PRO A 72 -12.14 -18.33 -3.22
CA PRO A 72 -11.96 -18.85 -1.87
C PRO A 72 -11.83 -17.76 -0.81
N THR A 73 -12.32 -18.01 0.40
CA THR A 73 -12.26 -17.05 1.53
C THR A 73 -10.82 -16.71 1.95
N GLU A 74 -9.91 -17.68 1.91
CA GLU A 74 -8.45 -17.50 2.10
C GLU A 74 -7.89 -16.44 1.14
N PHE A 75 -8.34 -16.43 -0.11
CA PHE A 75 -7.93 -15.46 -1.12
C PHE A 75 -8.41 -14.06 -0.78
N LYS A 76 -9.69 -13.92 -0.39
CA LYS A 76 -10.26 -12.63 0.02
C LYS A 76 -9.51 -12.05 1.23
N LYS A 77 -9.15 -12.89 2.20
CA LYS A 77 -8.33 -12.51 3.36
C LYS A 77 -6.94 -12.03 2.95
N LEU A 78 -6.23 -12.78 2.10
CA LEU A 78 -4.88 -12.38 1.68
C LEU A 78 -4.89 -11.12 0.80
N LYS A 79 -5.89 -10.97 -0.08
CA LYS A 79 -6.10 -9.74 -0.85
C LYS A 79 -6.32 -8.52 0.04
N ARG A 80 -7.15 -8.64 1.09
CA ARG A 80 -7.29 -7.57 2.09
C ARG A 80 -5.97 -7.23 2.76
N LYS A 81 -5.16 -8.23 3.15
CA LYS A 81 -3.84 -8.00 3.76
C LYS A 81 -2.89 -7.24 2.83
N VAL A 82 -2.78 -7.64 1.57
CA VAL A 82 -1.92 -6.96 0.59
C VAL A 82 -2.39 -5.52 0.35
N ASN A 83 -3.70 -5.32 0.18
CA ASN A 83 -4.24 -3.98 -0.01
C ASN A 83 -3.96 -3.07 1.19
N SER A 84 -4.15 -3.58 2.41
CA SER A 84 -3.88 -2.86 3.65
C SER A 84 -2.40 -2.51 3.81
N LEU A 85 -1.49 -3.42 3.43
CA LEU A 85 -0.05 -3.16 3.42
C LEU A 85 0.33 -2.07 2.43
N VAL A 86 -0.24 -2.09 1.22
CA VAL A 86 -0.03 -1.03 0.22
C VAL A 86 -0.52 0.31 0.76
N ASP A 87 -1.71 0.35 1.37
CA ASP A 87 -2.25 1.58 1.96
C ASP A 87 -1.35 2.15 3.07
N PHE A 88 -0.86 1.28 3.96
CA PHE A 88 0.06 1.69 5.01
C PHE A 88 1.35 2.30 4.45
N ILE A 89 1.97 1.66 3.44
CA ILE A 89 3.18 2.16 2.82
C ILE A 89 2.94 3.51 2.12
N MET A 90 1.78 3.69 1.47
CA MET A 90 1.41 4.96 0.85
C MET A 90 1.28 6.09 1.86
N VAL A 91 0.69 5.82 3.03
CA VAL A 91 0.60 6.81 4.11
C VAL A 91 1.99 7.23 4.58
N VAL A 92 2.90 6.27 4.81
CA VAL A 92 4.28 6.56 5.23
C VAL A 92 5.01 7.41 4.19
N LEU A 93 4.88 7.08 2.90
CA LEU A 93 5.49 7.87 1.82
C LEU A 93 4.97 9.31 1.78
N ILE A 94 3.66 9.49 1.89
CA ILE A 94 3.04 10.83 1.90
C ILE A 94 3.59 11.65 3.06
N LEU A 95 3.71 11.05 4.25
CA LEU A 95 4.30 11.72 5.42
C LEU A 95 5.76 12.14 5.17
N ILE A 96 6.58 11.26 4.57
CA ILE A 96 7.99 11.58 4.24
C ILE A 96 8.08 12.77 3.27
N ILE A 97 7.25 12.78 2.23
CA ILE A 97 7.22 13.88 1.26
C ILE A 97 6.82 15.17 1.97
N LEU A 98 5.78 15.15 2.80
CA LEU A 98 5.27 16.34 3.48
C LEU A 98 6.29 16.94 4.44
N ILE A 99 6.99 16.11 5.22
CA ILE A 99 8.07 16.57 6.10
C ILE A 99 9.19 17.25 5.32
N LYS A 100 9.45 16.75 4.11
CA LYS A 100 10.61 17.12 3.32
C LYS A 100 10.29 18.15 2.23
N SER A 101 9.02 18.52 2.08
CA SER A 101 8.55 19.59 1.23
C SER A 101 8.35 20.82 2.10
N ASP A 102 8.61 22.03 1.59
CA ASP A 102 8.28 23.31 2.24
C ASP A 102 6.75 23.58 2.24
N VAL A 103 5.97 22.53 2.49
CA VAL A 103 4.53 22.60 2.66
C VAL A 103 4.25 23.24 4.01
N SER A 104 3.30 24.18 4.04
CA SER A 104 2.88 24.84 5.28
C SER A 104 2.66 23.83 6.41
N ASN A 105 3.28 24.07 7.56
CA ASN A 105 3.16 23.27 8.78
C ASN A 105 1.69 22.94 9.13
N TYR A 106 0.76 23.81 8.76
CA TYR A 106 -0.68 23.61 8.94
C TYR A 106 -1.23 22.39 8.18
N ILE A 107 -0.82 22.20 6.92
CA ILE A 107 -1.26 21.07 6.08
C ILE A 107 -0.69 19.75 6.62
N VAL A 108 0.56 19.78 7.10
CA VAL A 108 1.21 18.63 7.73
C VAL A 108 0.44 18.20 8.98
N ILE A 109 0.07 19.14 9.85
CA ILE A 109 -0.71 18.87 11.06
C ILE A 109 -2.08 18.25 10.73
N LEU A 110 -2.82 18.81 9.76
CA LEU A 110 -4.13 18.27 9.36
C LEU A 110 -4.05 16.81 8.85
N LEU A 111 -3.01 16.48 8.08
CA LEU A 111 -2.80 15.13 7.57
C LEU A 111 -2.38 14.15 8.67
N VAL A 112 -1.56 14.59 9.62
CA VAL A 112 -1.21 13.78 10.81
C VAL A 112 -2.47 13.51 11.65
N MET A 113 -3.33 14.51 11.86
CA MET A 113 -4.60 14.31 12.57
C MET A 113 -5.54 13.34 11.83
N PHE A 114 -5.65 13.46 10.51
CA PHE A 114 -6.48 12.57 9.70
C PHE A 114 -5.97 11.11 9.73
N THR A 115 -4.66 10.92 9.60
CA THR A 115 -4.02 9.58 9.60
C THR A 115 -4.09 8.91 10.97
N THR A 116 -3.81 9.64 12.04
CA THR A 116 -3.97 9.15 13.42
C THR A 116 -5.42 8.81 13.75
N GLY A 117 -6.38 9.67 13.37
CA GLY A 117 -7.81 9.39 13.53
C GLY A 117 -8.25 8.13 12.78
N SER A 118 -7.78 7.95 11.55
CA SER A 118 -8.07 6.76 10.75
C SER A 118 -7.51 5.47 11.36
N LEU A 119 -6.30 5.53 11.95
CA LEU A 119 -5.70 4.40 12.66
C LEU A 119 -6.49 4.02 13.93
N ILE A 120 -6.89 5.02 14.73
CA ILE A 120 -7.70 4.79 15.93
C ILE A 120 -9.04 4.14 15.55
N MET A 121 -9.70 4.66 14.51
CA MET A 121 -10.95 4.11 14.00
C MET A 121 -10.77 2.67 13.50
N GLY A 122 -9.68 2.39 12.78
CA GLY A 122 -9.34 1.02 12.35
C GLY A 122 -9.11 0.05 13.51
N LEU A 123 -8.41 0.49 14.57
CA LEU A 123 -8.21 -0.31 15.78
C LEU A 123 -9.52 -0.57 16.51
N PHE A 124 -10.40 0.43 16.61
CA PHE A 124 -11.71 0.30 17.24
C PHE A 124 -12.57 -0.74 16.51
N VAL A 125 -12.70 -0.63 15.19
CA VAL A 125 -13.44 -1.58 14.35
C VAL A 125 -12.86 -3.00 14.45
N ALA A 126 -11.52 -3.13 14.47
CA ALA A 126 -10.87 -4.43 14.61
C ALA A 126 -11.15 -5.08 15.99
N ASN A 127 -11.25 -4.28 17.05
CA ASN A 127 -11.57 -4.77 18.39
C ASN A 127 -13.03 -5.21 18.53
N GLU A 128 -13.96 -4.49 17.91
CA GLU A 128 -15.38 -4.87 17.83
C GLU A 128 -15.55 -6.19 17.07
N SER A 129 -14.87 -6.36 15.93
CA SER A 129 -14.99 -7.58 15.10
C SER A 129 -14.44 -8.88 15.73
N LYS A 130 -13.73 -8.80 16.85
CA LYS A 130 -13.22 -9.96 17.60
C LYS A 130 -14.15 -10.43 18.71
N LYS A 131 -15.20 -9.66 19.02
CA LYS A 131 -16.18 -9.97 20.06
C LYS A 131 -17.40 -10.74 19.53
N GLU A 132 -17.56 -10.81 18.21
CA GLU A 132 -18.48 -11.71 17.50
C GLU A 132 -17.81 -13.05 17.18
#